data_AF-A0A0B8X306-F1
#
_entry.id   AF-A0A0B8X306-F1
#
_cell.length_a   1.000
_cell.length_b   1.000
_cell.length_c   1.000
_cell.angle_alpha   90.00
_cell.angle_beta   90.00
_cell.angle_gamma   90.00
#
_symmetry.space_group_name_H-M   'P 1'
#
loop_
_entity.id
_entity.type
_entity.pdbx_description
1 polymer ?
#
loop_
_entity_poly.entity_id
_entity_poly.type
_entity_poly.pdbx_seq_one_letter_code
_entity_poly.pdbx_strand_id
1 'polypeptide(L)'
;MLNKPRLPETLNICLTSHRFPILSRATDHGFLWPIARGLAKEGHKVTVLAATSPLKKPEVVRDGVRVFFLHEGAKNLSHMSFQMAVRQRFAQLHKEDPFHLVHSIDKSGYRIGSRKNDFKVAMAYDVEATQMSQLFAIRAMKQDTLGSMLSTAIATTYKFLTTYYGGDRRLLSTADGIFVTNPEQRIILERYYLYPDYHTYTVPYGIELGDLTPKEKSFELRKKLSIPENAHVAVTLSDMTQTQELAPLLKAFEKVAIKKPNSYLIVIGNGPKFKDIEYQVLNHALGNRVVMPGAVPASEIEDYIVLGDVFVNLGSRTTGFEPTTLEAMAQKKVVLGSEVSPIANIIEDGRDGFLLRPADVDSMSNLLVEIFSGTMPADEIGDRARQKVVDLFDTPKMVQATLDAYRKILISTGLYKKH
;
A
#
# COMPACT_ATOMS: atom_id res chain seq x y z
N MET A 1 10.88 32.22 -28.66
CA MET A 1 9.98 31.43 -27.79
C MET A 1 10.01 29.98 -28.29
N LEU A 2 10.48 29.02 -27.50
CA LEU A 2 10.58 27.62 -27.91
C LEU A 2 9.18 26.99 -27.99
N ASN A 3 8.78 26.45 -29.15
CA ASN A 3 7.52 25.75 -29.35
C ASN A 3 7.40 24.58 -28.35
N LYS A 4 6.42 24.66 -27.45
CA LYS A 4 6.11 23.58 -26.51
C LYS A 4 5.36 22.46 -27.25
N PRO A 5 5.56 21.18 -26.91
CA PRO A 5 4.78 20.07 -27.46
C PRO A 5 3.30 20.32 -27.20
N ARG A 6 2.44 20.18 -28.23
CA ARG A 6 0.99 20.35 -28.07
C ARG A 6 0.38 19.03 -27.61
N LEU A 7 0.38 18.82 -26.29
CA LEU A 7 -0.34 17.71 -25.67
C LEU A 7 -1.85 17.96 -25.70
N PRO A 8 -2.67 16.90 -25.78
CA PRO A 8 -4.11 17.03 -25.65
C PRO A 8 -4.48 17.48 -24.22
N GLU A 9 -5.43 18.41 -24.10
CA GLU A 9 -5.93 18.90 -22.81
C GLU A 9 -6.58 17.77 -22.02
N THR A 10 -7.47 17.01 -22.69
CA THR A 10 -8.08 15.78 -22.16
C THR A 10 -7.27 14.56 -22.58
N LEU A 11 -6.87 13.75 -21.61
CA LEU A 11 -6.16 12.49 -21.85
C LEU A 11 -7.17 11.34 -21.91
N ASN A 12 -6.96 10.37 -22.80
CA ASN A 12 -7.62 9.08 -22.75
C ASN A 12 -6.65 8.04 -22.20
N ILE A 13 -6.95 7.54 -20.99
CA ILE A 13 -6.03 6.77 -20.15
C ILE A 13 -6.63 5.37 -19.94
N CYS A 14 -5.83 4.35 -20.23
CA CYS A 14 -6.16 2.96 -19.90
C CYS A 14 -5.36 2.51 -18.68
N LEU A 15 -6.03 2.17 -17.58
CA LEU A 15 -5.40 1.54 -16.42
C LEU A 15 -5.57 0.01 -16.51
N THR A 16 -4.53 -0.76 -16.20
CA THR A 16 -4.63 -2.23 -16.17
C THR A 16 -4.10 -2.80 -14.86
N SER A 17 -4.90 -3.66 -14.22
CA SER A 17 -4.53 -4.34 -12.97
C SER A 17 -5.36 -5.60 -12.80
N HIS A 18 -4.77 -6.68 -12.32
CA HIS A 18 -5.51 -7.91 -12.04
C HIS A 18 -6.58 -7.70 -10.95
N ARG A 19 -6.29 -6.86 -9.94
CA ARG A 19 -7.23 -6.50 -8.87
C ARG A 19 -7.52 -5.01 -8.93
N PHE A 20 -8.81 -4.66 -8.91
CA PHE A 20 -9.24 -3.26 -8.92
C PHE A 20 -10.41 -3.07 -7.95
N PRO A 21 -10.16 -2.56 -6.73
CA PRO A 21 -11.20 -2.40 -5.73
C PRO A 21 -12.07 -1.18 -6.04
N ILE A 22 -13.31 -1.38 -6.51
CA ILE A 22 -14.28 -0.29 -6.72
C ILE A 22 -14.94 0.17 -5.39
N LEU A 23 -14.85 -0.66 -4.34
CA LEU A 23 -15.67 -0.55 -3.13
C LEU A 23 -14.93 -0.81 -1.81
N SER A 24 -13.64 -1.15 -1.84
CA SER A 24 -12.94 -1.69 -0.67
C SER A 24 -11.66 -0.92 -0.37
N ARG A 25 -11.41 -0.65 0.92
CA ARG A 25 -10.11 -0.29 1.49
C ARG A 25 -9.16 -1.51 1.43
N ALA A 26 -8.96 -2.09 0.25
CA ALA A 26 -8.00 -3.18 0.09
C ALA A 26 -6.59 -2.65 0.36
N THR A 27 -5.82 -3.34 1.20
CA THR A 27 -4.50 -2.87 1.66
C THR A 27 -3.48 -2.79 0.53
N ASP A 28 -3.55 -3.68 -0.46
CA ASP A 28 -2.56 -3.81 -1.54
C ASP A 28 -2.88 -2.96 -2.78
N HIS A 29 -4.15 -2.82 -3.17
CA HIS A 29 -4.57 -2.10 -4.40
C HIS A 29 -5.55 -0.94 -4.13
N GLY A 30 -5.75 -0.57 -2.86
CA GLY A 30 -6.74 0.44 -2.45
C GLY A 30 -6.51 1.84 -3.04
N PHE A 31 -5.29 2.14 -3.50
CA PHE A 31 -4.90 3.41 -4.12
C PHE A 31 -5.42 3.56 -5.56
N LEU A 32 -5.73 2.45 -6.25
CA LEU A 32 -6.09 2.48 -7.67
C LEU A 32 -7.41 3.20 -7.95
N TRP A 33 -8.39 3.04 -7.06
CA TRP A 33 -9.66 3.73 -7.18
C TRP A 33 -9.52 5.25 -6.96
N PRO A 34 -8.86 5.74 -5.88
CA PRO A 34 -8.52 7.15 -5.72
C PRO A 34 -7.80 7.77 -6.92
N ILE A 35 -6.79 7.10 -7.50
CA ILE A 35 -6.09 7.58 -8.71
C ILE A 35 -7.07 7.68 -9.88
N ALA A 36 -7.79 6.61 -10.21
CA ALA A 36 -8.68 6.57 -11.37
C ALA A 36 -9.79 7.64 -11.26
N ARG A 37 -10.42 7.75 -10.10
CA ARG A 37 -11.46 8.74 -9.82
C ARG A 37 -10.91 10.16 -9.86
N GLY A 38 -9.71 10.38 -9.31
CA GLY A 38 -9.04 11.66 -9.34
C GLY A 38 -8.74 12.13 -10.77
N LEU A 39 -8.18 11.25 -11.61
CA LEU A 39 -7.95 11.53 -13.03
C LEU A 39 -9.24 11.88 -13.77
N ALA A 40 -10.34 11.15 -13.51
CA ALA A 40 -11.63 11.45 -14.10
C ALA A 40 -12.21 12.80 -13.64
N LYS A 41 -12.03 13.14 -12.35
CA LYS A 41 -12.45 14.43 -11.78
C LYS A 41 -11.69 15.61 -12.39
N GLU A 42 -10.42 15.43 -12.74
CA GLU A 42 -9.61 16.40 -13.50
C GLU A 42 -9.98 16.48 -15.00
N GLY A 43 -11.04 15.79 -15.43
CA GLY A 43 -11.59 15.89 -16.79
C GLY A 43 -10.95 14.95 -17.81
N HIS A 44 -10.17 13.95 -17.38
CA HIS A 44 -9.59 12.93 -18.26
C HIS A 44 -10.54 11.74 -18.45
N LYS A 45 -10.49 11.10 -19.62
CA LYS A 45 -11.21 9.83 -19.86
C LYS A 45 -10.41 8.69 -19.23
N VAL A 46 -11.03 7.95 -18.32
CA VAL A 46 -10.36 6.84 -17.60
C VAL A 46 -11.10 5.55 -17.85
N THR A 47 -10.40 4.59 -18.48
CA THR A 47 -10.87 3.22 -18.66
C THR A 47 -9.98 2.27 -17.88
N VAL A 48 -10.56 1.32 -17.15
CA VAL A 48 -9.84 0.32 -16.36
C VAL A 48 -10.14 -1.07 -16.90
N LEU A 49 -9.10 -1.89 -17.10
CA LEU A 49 -9.21 -3.30 -17.43
C LEU A 49 -8.76 -4.15 -16.24
N ALA A 50 -9.70 -4.87 -15.64
CA ALA A 50 -9.49 -5.69 -14.45
C ALA A 50 -9.96 -7.15 -14.64
N ALA A 51 -9.51 -8.07 -13.79
CA ALA A 51 -9.84 -9.48 -13.96
C ALA A 51 -11.27 -9.80 -13.49
N THR A 52 -11.55 -9.59 -12.19
CA THR A 52 -12.79 -10.04 -11.53
C THR A 52 -13.51 -8.90 -10.83
N SER A 53 -14.85 -8.97 -10.84
CA SER A 53 -15.74 -7.93 -10.33
C SER A 53 -16.24 -8.30 -8.95
N PRO A 54 -16.04 -7.46 -7.93
CA PRO A 54 -16.72 -7.62 -6.64
C PRO A 54 -18.25 -7.65 -6.79
N LEU A 55 -18.78 -6.93 -7.79
CA LEU A 55 -20.20 -6.80 -8.08
C LEU A 55 -20.76 -7.87 -9.04
N LYS A 56 -19.95 -8.84 -9.48
CA LYS A 56 -20.30 -9.84 -10.53
C LYS A 56 -20.89 -9.23 -11.81
N LYS A 57 -20.43 -8.03 -12.20
CA LYS A 57 -20.82 -7.34 -13.44
C LYS A 57 -19.63 -7.27 -14.39
N PRO A 58 -19.82 -7.45 -15.71
CA PRO A 58 -18.74 -7.38 -16.70
C PRO A 58 -18.24 -5.94 -16.93
N GLU A 59 -19.09 -4.95 -16.67
CA GLU A 59 -18.79 -3.53 -16.84
C GLU A 59 -19.45 -2.72 -15.73
N VAL A 60 -18.72 -1.71 -15.23
CA VAL A 60 -19.19 -0.76 -14.22
C VAL A 60 -18.73 0.64 -14.64
N VAL A 61 -19.66 1.59 -14.66
CA VAL A 61 -19.34 3.02 -14.81
C VAL A 61 -19.71 3.73 -13.52
N ARG A 62 -18.75 4.42 -12.91
CA ARG A 62 -18.96 5.13 -11.65
C ARG A 62 -17.95 6.28 -11.53
N ASP A 63 -18.42 7.44 -11.05
CA ASP A 63 -17.59 8.62 -10.79
C ASP A 63 -16.70 9.03 -11.99
N GLY A 64 -17.24 8.89 -13.21
CA GLY A 64 -16.52 9.17 -14.48
C GLY A 64 -15.52 8.10 -14.92
N VAL A 65 -15.36 7.01 -14.16
CA VAL A 65 -14.45 5.90 -14.47
C VAL A 65 -15.22 4.74 -15.07
N ARG A 66 -14.76 4.22 -16.21
CA ARG A 66 -15.31 3.03 -16.88
C ARG A 66 -14.44 1.81 -16.59
N VAL A 67 -14.98 0.79 -15.94
CA VAL A 67 -14.25 -0.43 -15.55
C VAL A 67 -14.80 -1.65 -16.28
N PHE A 68 -13.93 -2.44 -16.89
CA PHE A 68 -14.24 -3.73 -17.49
C PHE A 68 -13.62 -4.87 -16.71
N PHE A 69 -14.43 -5.87 -16.38
CA PHE A 69 -14.01 -7.08 -15.69
C PHE A 69 -13.99 -8.25 -16.66
N LEU A 70 -12.79 -8.60 -17.13
CA LEU A 70 -12.60 -9.41 -18.32
C LEU A 70 -12.90 -10.90 -18.12
N HIS A 71 -12.89 -11.39 -16.88
CA HIS A 71 -13.24 -12.77 -16.54
C HIS A 71 -14.65 -12.92 -15.96
N GLU A 72 -15.41 -11.82 -15.87
CA GLU A 72 -16.80 -11.83 -15.39
C GLU A 72 -17.75 -11.77 -16.57
N GLY A 73 -18.63 -12.77 -16.72
CA GLY A 73 -19.71 -12.77 -17.71
C GLY A 73 -19.29 -12.87 -19.19
N ALA A 74 -18.03 -12.59 -19.55
CA ALA A 74 -17.54 -12.63 -20.93
C ALA A 74 -16.97 -14.01 -21.31
N LYS A 75 -17.83 -14.92 -21.81
CA LYS A 75 -17.46 -16.30 -22.20
C LYS A 75 -16.21 -16.41 -23.09
N ASN A 76 -15.97 -15.44 -23.99
CA ASN A 76 -14.83 -15.49 -24.91
C ASN A 76 -13.50 -15.04 -24.29
N LEU A 77 -13.52 -14.23 -23.23
CA LEU A 77 -12.31 -13.70 -22.60
C LEU A 77 -11.93 -14.48 -21.33
N SER A 78 -12.90 -15.06 -20.63
CA SER A 78 -12.70 -15.82 -19.39
C SER A 78 -11.83 -17.08 -19.54
N HIS A 79 -11.71 -17.63 -20.74
CA HIS A 79 -10.86 -18.80 -21.03
C HIS A 79 -9.42 -18.44 -21.38
N MET A 80 -9.13 -17.14 -21.60
CA MET A 80 -7.79 -16.69 -21.96
C MET A 80 -6.96 -16.37 -20.73
N SER A 81 -5.62 -16.39 -20.86
CA SER A 81 -4.76 -15.77 -19.85
C SER A 81 -5.12 -14.28 -19.72
N PHE A 82 -5.15 -13.74 -18.50
CA PHE A 82 -5.57 -12.36 -18.24
C PHE A 82 -4.87 -11.32 -19.13
N GLN A 83 -3.54 -11.44 -19.32
CA GLN A 83 -2.78 -10.56 -20.22
C GLN A 83 -3.27 -10.57 -21.67
N MET A 84 -3.75 -11.72 -22.17
CA MET A 84 -4.31 -11.82 -23.51
C MET A 84 -5.67 -11.15 -23.58
N ALA A 85 -6.53 -11.37 -22.58
CA ALA A 85 -7.83 -10.72 -22.48
C ALA A 85 -7.67 -9.19 -22.43
N VAL A 86 -6.73 -8.69 -21.63
CA VAL A 86 -6.37 -7.27 -21.54
C VAL A 86 -5.95 -6.72 -22.91
N ARG A 87 -5.00 -7.39 -23.60
CA ARG A 87 -4.55 -6.96 -24.94
C ARG A 87 -5.71 -6.91 -25.94
N GLN A 88 -6.55 -7.94 -25.97
CA GLN A 88 -7.66 -8.02 -26.93
C GLN A 88 -8.71 -6.93 -26.66
N ARG A 89 -9.10 -6.74 -25.40
CA ARG A 89 -10.06 -5.70 -25.04
C ARG A 89 -9.49 -4.30 -25.26
N PHE A 90 -8.24 -4.07 -24.90
CA PHE A 90 -7.52 -2.83 -25.21
C PHE A 90 -7.54 -2.53 -26.71
N ALA A 91 -7.15 -3.49 -27.56
CA ALA A 91 -7.10 -3.28 -29.00
C ALA A 91 -8.47 -2.94 -29.61
N GLN A 92 -9.55 -3.54 -29.09
CA GLN A 92 -10.91 -3.20 -29.50
C GLN A 92 -11.25 -1.74 -29.12
N LEU A 93 -11.07 -1.38 -27.85
CA LEU A 93 -11.42 -0.05 -27.35
C LEU A 93 -10.53 1.05 -27.98
N HIS A 94 -9.25 0.77 -28.18
CA HIS A 94 -8.29 1.70 -28.79
C HIS A 94 -8.62 1.99 -30.26
N LYS A 95 -9.29 1.06 -30.96
CA LYS A 95 -9.80 1.29 -32.32
C LYS A 95 -11.02 2.21 -32.33
N GLU A 96 -11.85 2.16 -31.28
CA GLU A 96 -13.06 2.96 -31.13
C GLU A 96 -12.73 4.39 -30.65
N ASP A 97 -11.92 4.51 -29.59
CA ASP A 97 -11.48 5.77 -28.98
C ASP A 97 -10.01 5.60 -28.53
N PRO A 98 -9.03 6.05 -29.34
CA PRO A 98 -7.61 5.81 -29.08
C PRO A 98 -7.15 6.31 -27.70
N PHE A 99 -6.44 5.47 -26.98
CA PHE A 99 -5.77 5.82 -25.73
C PHE A 99 -4.46 6.57 -26.03
N HIS A 100 -4.17 7.58 -25.24
CA HIS A 100 -2.87 8.27 -25.28
C HIS A 100 -1.82 7.51 -24.47
N LEU A 101 -2.25 6.89 -23.36
CA LEU A 101 -1.38 6.22 -22.41
C LEU A 101 -2.06 5.00 -21.79
N VAL A 102 -1.28 3.93 -21.58
CA VAL A 102 -1.64 2.81 -20.72
C VAL A 102 -0.78 2.85 -19.48
N HIS A 103 -1.39 2.86 -18.29
CA HIS A 103 -0.70 2.70 -17.02
C HIS A 103 -1.05 1.35 -16.41
N SER A 104 -0.08 0.43 -16.41
CA SER A 104 -0.25 -0.93 -15.90
C SER A 104 0.36 -1.08 -14.52
N ILE A 105 -0.46 -1.42 -13.54
CA ILE A 105 -0.07 -1.53 -12.13
C ILE A 105 0.71 -2.82 -11.85
N ASP A 106 0.45 -3.83 -12.69
CA ASP A 106 1.12 -5.13 -12.63
C ASP A 106 1.61 -5.53 -14.03
N LYS A 107 1.88 -6.82 -14.24
CA LYS A 107 2.36 -7.36 -15.52
C LYS A 107 1.27 -7.49 -16.59
N SER A 108 0.02 -7.09 -16.31
CA SER A 108 -1.12 -7.28 -17.21
C SER A 108 -0.99 -6.53 -18.53
N GLY A 109 -0.42 -5.31 -18.50
CA GLY A 109 -0.19 -4.48 -19.68
C GLY A 109 1.03 -4.87 -20.53
N TYR A 110 1.84 -5.86 -20.14
CA TYR A 110 3.07 -6.24 -20.87
C TYR A 110 2.83 -6.53 -22.36
N ARG A 111 1.75 -7.23 -22.69
CA ARG A 111 1.44 -7.59 -24.09
C ARG A 111 0.99 -6.40 -24.94
N ILE A 112 0.53 -5.32 -24.32
CA ILE A 112 0.28 -4.04 -25.00
C ILE A 112 1.62 -3.36 -25.20
N GLY A 113 2.45 -3.29 -24.15
CA GLY A 113 3.74 -2.62 -24.19
C GLY A 113 4.73 -3.19 -25.20
N SER A 114 4.74 -4.51 -25.40
CA SER A 114 5.58 -5.15 -26.43
C SER A 114 5.20 -4.78 -27.87
N ARG A 115 4.03 -4.15 -28.07
CA ARG A 115 3.52 -3.63 -29.36
C ARG A 115 3.12 -2.16 -29.29
N LYS A 116 3.64 -1.40 -28.32
CA LYS A 116 3.24 0.00 -28.09
C LYS A 116 3.40 0.88 -29.33
N ASN A 117 4.41 0.61 -30.17
CA ASN A 117 4.65 1.32 -31.42
C ASN A 117 3.56 1.04 -32.47
N ASP A 118 3.06 -0.19 -32.56
CA ASP A 118 1.95 -0.56 -33.46
C ASP A 118 0.67 0.18 -33.06
N PHE A 119 0.44 0.28 -31.74
CA PHE A 119 -0.72 0.97 -31.18
C PHE A 119 -0.55 2.49 -31.09
N LYS A 120 0.68 3.02 -31.25
CA LYS A 120 1.02 4.43 -31.03
C LYS A 120 0.54 4.94 -29.66
N VAL A 121 0.84 4.17 -28.61
CA VAL A 121 0.44 4.47 -27.23
C VAL A 121 1.66 4.54 -26.33
N ALA A 122 1.64 5.42 -25.33
CA ALA A 122 2.68 5.45 -24.29
C ALA A 122 2.41 4.39 -23.22
N MET A 123 3.47 3.78 -22.68
CA MET A 123 3.38 2.78 -21.62
C MET A 123 3.99 3.28 -20.31
N ALA A 124 3.19 3.30 -19.27
CA ALA A 124 3.62 3.47 -17.89
C ALA A 124 3.42 2.18 -17.10
N TYR A 125 4.29 1.94 -16.12
CA TYR A 125 4.10 0.85 -15.16
C TYR A 125 4.38 1.29 -13.73
N ASP A 126 3.58 0.81 -12.78
CA ASP A 126 4.02 0.76 -11.39
C ASP A 126 4.96 -0.43 -11.24
N VAL A 127 6.14 -0.19 -10.68
CA VAL A 127 7.04 -1.27 -10.28
C VAL A 127 7.13 -1.25 -8.78
N GLU A 128 6.46 -2.19 -8.16
CA GLU A 128 6.82 -2.56 -6.80
C GLU A 128 8.25 -3.11 -6.84
N ALA A 129 9.24 -2.37 -6.33
CA ALA A 129 10.56 -2.93 -6.06
C ALA A 129 10.53 -3.96 -4.90
N THR A 130 9.36 -4.55 -4.63
CA THR A 130 9.04 -5.47 -3.53
C THR A 130 9.85 -6.76 -3.55
N GLN A 131 10.52 -7.07 -4.65
CA GLN A 131 11.36 -8.26 -4.70
C GLN A 131 12.62 -8.13 -3.83
N MET A 132 13.15 -6.91 -3.61
CA MET A 132 14.25 -6.68 -2.67
C MET A 132 13.78 -6.68 -1.22
N SER A 133 12.62 -6.09 -0.91
CA SER A 133 12.04 -6.17 0.45
C SER A 133 11.74 -7.62 0.84
N GLN A 134 11.34 -8.47 -0.11
CA GLN A 134 11.23 -9.91 0.13
C GLN A 134 12.58 -10.58 0.45
N LEU A 135 13.67 -10.18 -0.21
CA LEU A 135 15.02 -10.66 0.13
C LEU A 135 15.44 -10.20 1.54
N PHE A 136 15.12 -8.97 1.92
CA PHE A 136 15.36 -8.47 3.28
C PHE A 136 14.49 -9.19 4.32
N ALA A 137 13.21 -9.45 4.02
CA ALA A 137 12.31 -10.20 4.90
C ALA A 137 12.79 -11.65 5.11
N ILE A 138 13.23 -12.33 4.04
CA ILE A 138 13.84 -13.68 4.13
C ILE A 138 15.06 -13.65 5.06
N ARG A 139 15.89 -12.61 4.99
CA ARG A 139 17.05 -12.43 5.87
C ARG A 139 16.66 -12.08 7.31
N ALA A 140 15.60 -11.31 7.52
CA ALA A 140 15.14 -10.89 8.84
C ALA A 140 14.53 -12.04 9.66
N MET A 141 14.02 -13.08 9.00
CA MET A 141 13.48 -14.29 9.65
C MET A 141 14.55 -15.30 10.09
N LYS A 142 15.83 -14.94 10.01
CA LYS A 142 16.96 -15.84 10.32
C LYS A 142 16.98 -16.21 11.80
N GLN A 143 17.14 -17.50 12.09
CA GLN A 143 17.49 -18.03 13.40
C GLN A 143 18.99 -18.40 13.43
N ASP A 144 19.64 -18.35 14.59
CA ASP A 144 21.06 -18.69 14.77
C ASP A 144 21.33 -20.21 14.73
N THR A 145 20.81 -20.88 13.70
CA THR A 145 21.07 -22.31 13.44
C THR A 145 21.68 -22.49 12.06
N LEU A 146 22.61 -23.45 11.94
CA LEU A 146 23.28 -23.80 10.67
C LEU A 146 22.26 -24.19 9.57
N GLY A 147 21.18 -24.88 9.95
CA GLY A 147 20.10 -25.24 9.01
C GLY A 147 19.32 -24.04 8.48
N SER A 148 19.00 -23.06 9.35
CA SER A 148 18.36 -21.80 8.95
C SER A 148 19.26 -20.95 8.06
N MET A 149 20.57 -20.95 8.30
CA MET A 149 21.54 -20.26 7.44
C MET A 149 21.57 -20.82 6.01
N LEU A 150 21.62 -22.14 5.86
CA LEU A 150 21.69 -22.78 4.54
C LEU A 150 20.39 -22.56 3.75
N SER A 151 19.23 -22.71 4.40
CA SER A 151 17.93 -22.47 3.76
C SER A 151 17.75 -21.01 3.33
N THR A 152 18.18 -20.06 4.16
CA THR A 152 18.18 -18.63 3.85
C THR A 152 19.07 -18.32 2.64
N ALA A 153 20.26 -18.93 2.56
CA ALA A 153 21.19 -18.71 1.45
C ALA A 153 20.61 -19.21 0.11
N ILE A 154 20.02 -20.41 0.10
CA ILE A 154 19.36 -20.98 -1.08
C ILE A 154 18.17 -20.10 -1.50
N ALA A 155 17.30 -19.75 -0.56
CA ALA A 155 16.12 -18.91 -0.84
C ALA A 155 16.51 -17.53 -1.38
N THR A 156 17.53 -16.89 -0.79
CA THR A 156 18.06 -15.60 -1.24
C THR A 156 18.62 -15.70 -2.66
N THR A 157 19.41 -16.74 -2.96
CA THR A 157 20.04 -16.93 -4.27
C THR A 157 19.00 -17.21 -5.35
N TYR A 158 18.08 -18.15 -5.10
CA TYR A 158 16.99 -18.47 -6.01
C TYR A 158 16.13 -17.23 -6.31
N LYS A 159 15.77 -16.50 -5.25
CA LYS A 159 14.96 -15.30 -5.39
C LYS A 159 15.72 -14.22 -6.18
N PHE A 160 16.98 -13.94 -5.86
CA PHE A 160 17.80 -13.00 -6.61
C PHE A 160 17.87 -13.34 -8.11
N LEU A 161 18.15 -14.61 -8.46
CA LEU A 161 18.26 -15.03 -9.86
C LEU A 161 16.92 -14.92 -10.61
N THR A 162 15.84 -15.37 -9.99
CA THR A 162 14.50 -15.31 -10.59
C THR A 162 13.97 -13.88 -10.71
N THR A 163 14.39 -12.98 -9.82
CA THR A 163 14.08 -11.54 -9.90
C THR A 163 14.94 -10.84 -10.95
N TYR A 164 16.26 -10.96 -10.86
CA TYR A 164 17.21 -10.19 -11.67
C TYR A 164 17.15 -10.55 -13.17
N TYR A 165 16.96 -11.84 -13.49
CA TYR A 165 16.78 -12.32 -14.86
C TYR A 165 15.31 -12.56 -15.23
N GLY A 166 14.39 -12.18 -14.35
CA GLY A 166 12.96 -12.47 -14.49
C GLY A 166 12.18 -11.53 -15.39
N GLY A 167 10.86 -11.61 -15.27
CA GLY A 167 9.91 -10.84 -16.09
C GLY A 167 9.99 -9.31 -15.93
N ASP A 168 10.61 -8.80 -14.87
CA ASP A 168 10.66 -7.37 -14.59
C ASP A 168 11.53 -6.64 -15.63
N ARG A 169 12.65 -7.22 -16.09
CA ARG A 169 13.44 -6.62 -17.18
C ARG A 169 12.68 -6.52 -18.49
N ARG A 170 11.85 -7.51 -18.82
CA ARG A 170 11.01 -7.48 -20.03
C ARG A 170 9.95 -6.39 -19.93
N LEU A 171 9.39 -6.18 -18.75
CA LEU A 171 8.43 -5.11 -18.50
C LEU A 171 9.11 -3.73 -18.61
N LEU A 172 10.25 -3.55 -17.91
CA LEU A 172 11.07 -2.35 -17.97
C LEU A 172 11.50 -2.00 -19.41
N SER A 173 11.87 -2.99 -20.23
CA SER A 173 12.29 -2.72 -21.61
C SER A 173 11.16 -2.23 -22.53
N THR A 174 9.90 -2.35 -22.10
CA THR A 174 8.73 -1.85 -22.84
C THR A 174 8.18 -0.53 -22.29
N ALA A 175 8.65 -0.10 -21.12
CA ALA A 175 8.16 1.11 -20.46
C ALA A 175 8.64 2.39 -21.16
N ASP A 176 7.78 3.41 -21.20
CA ASP A 176 8.13 4.81 -21.47
C ASP A 176 8.25 5.60 -20.16
N GLY A 177 7.67 5.11 -19.07
CA GLY A 177 7.86 5.62 -17.72
C GLY A 177 7.58 4.56 -16.66
N ILE A 178 8.30 4.64 -15.55
CA ILE A 178 8.10 3.79 -14.38
C ILE A 178 7.73 4.64 -13.18
N PHE A 179 6.69 4.23 -12.48
CA PHE A 179 6.22 4.84 -11.26
C PHE A 179 6.72 4.03 -10.06
N VAL A 180 7.19 4.76 -9.05
CA VAL A 180 7.63 4.23 -7.76
C VAL A 180 7.04 5.06 -6.64
N THR A 181 6.84 4.48 -5.46
CA THR A 181 6.16 5.16 -4.35
C THR A 181 7.11 5.97 -3.48
N ASN A 182 8.40 5.66 -3.51
CA ASN A 182 9.39 6.31 -2.67
C ASN A 182 10.77 6.44 -3.35
N PRO A 183 11.67 7.29 -2.80
CA PRO A 183 13.03 7.46 -3.35
C PRO A 183 13.91 6.21 -3.29
N GLU A 184 13.71 5.30 -2.33
CA GLU A 184 14.52 4.08 -2.22
C GLU A 184 14.27 3.13 -3.40
N GLN A 185 13.01 2.95 -3.80
CA GLN A 185 12.63 2.19 -4.98
C GLN A 185 13.26 2.78 -6.25
N ARG A 186 13.33 4.12 -6.35
CA ARG A 186 14.00 4.81 -7.45
C ARG A 186 15.49 4.46 -7.52
N ILE A 187 16.19 4.53 -6.38
CA ILE A 187 17.61 4.14 -6.26
C ILE A 187 17.80 2.67 -6.62
N ILE A 188 16.86 1.80 -6.22
CA ILE A 188 16.92 0.37 -6.54
C ILE A 188 16.81 0.15 -8.07
N LEU A 189 15.87 0.83 -8.73
CA LEU A 189 15.73 0.75 -10.19
C LEU A 189 16.98 1.25 -10.92
N GLU A 190 17.53 2.38 -10.49
CA GLU A 190 18.72 2.96 -11.10
C GLU A 190 19.95 2.06 -10.91
N ARG A 191 20.23 1.62 -9.67
CA ARG A 191 21.49 0.93 -9.36
C ARG A 191 21.47 -0.56 -9.65
N TYR A 192 20.34 -1.24 -9.45
CA TYR A 192 20.27 -2.70 -9.62
C TYR A 192 19.71 -3.10 -10.98
N TYR A 193 18.68 -2.40 -11.47
CA TYR A 193 18.10 -2.69 -12.77
C TYR A 193 18.79 -1.92 -13.90
N LEU A 194 19.64 -0.94 -13.59
CA LEU A 194 20.26 -0.02 -14.55
C LEU A 194 19.20 0.70 -15.38
N TYR A 195 18.04 0.96 -14.78
CA TYR A 195 16.94 1.63 -15.45
C TYR A 195 17.16 3.16 -15.40
N PRO A 196 17.00 3.89 -16.53
CA PRO A 196 17.36 5.30 -16.56
C PRO A 196 16.51 6.14 -15.61
N ASP A 197 17.18 6.93 -14.76
CA ASP A 197 16.54 7.75 -13.73
C ASP A 197 15.50 8.73 -14.31
N TYR A 198 15.79 9.31 -15.47
CA TYR A 198 14.90 10.27 -16.15
C TYR A 198 13.60 9.63 -16.70
N HIS A 199 13.49 8.29 -16.71
CA HIS A 199 12.26 7.56 -17.00
C HIS A 199 11.53 7.06 -15.75
N THR A 200 12.04 7.37 -14.55
CA THR A 200 11.42 6.99 -13.28
C THR A 200 10.70 8.20 -12.68
N TYR A 201 9.54 7.99 -12.08
CA TYR A 201 8.70 9.02 -11.46
C TYR A 201 8.30 8.57 -10.06
N THR A 202 8.66 9.35 -9.05
CA THR A 202 8.28 9.05 -7.66
C THR A 202 6.94 9.70 -7.35
N VAL A 203 5.91 8.89 -7.16
CA VAL A 203 4.55 9.30 -6.83
C VAL A 203 4.08 8.50 -5.61
N PRO A 204 4.13 9.10 -4.41
CA PRO A 204 3.58 8.48 -3.22
C PRO A 204 2.08 8.24 -3.39
N TYR A 205 1.60 7.07 -2.95
CA TYR A 205 0.18 6.78 -2.97
C TYR A 205 -0.55 7.50 -1.85
N GLY A 206 -1.53 8.31 -2.22
CA GLY A 206 -2.31 9.11 -1.27
C GLY A 206 -3.51 8.37 -0.70
N ILE A 207 -3.96 8.85 0.46
CA ILE A 207 -5.25 8.51 1.06
C ILE A 207 -6.23 9.69 0.90
N GLU A 208 -7.52 9.43 1.04
CA GLU A 208 -8.53 10.48 1.07
C GLU A 208 -8.51 11.13 2.44
N LEU A 209 -8.00 12.36 2.50
CA LEU A 209 -7.85 13.09 3.74
C LEU A 209 -9.20 13.63 4.25
N GLY A 210 -10.12 14.06 3.38
CA GLY A 210 -11.42 14.58 3.81
C GLY A 210 -11.30 15.71 4.84
N ASP A 211 -12.19 15.73 5.85
CA ASP A 211 -12.03 16.58 7.03
C ASP A 211 -11.12 15.89 8.06
N LEU A 212 -9.82 16.17 7.97
CA LEU A 212 -8.78 15.64 8.87
C LEU A 212 -8.71 16.35 10.22
N THR A 213 -9.77 17.03 10.64
CA THR A 213 -9.78 17.58 12.00
C THR A 213 -9.60 16.39 12.97
N PRO A 214 -8.57 16.39 13.84
CA PRO A 214 -8.33 15.28 14.74
C PRO A 214 -9.62 14.96 15.50
N LYS A 215 -10.11 13.73 15.32
CA LYS A 215 -11.38 13.32 15.91
C LYS A 215 -11.21 13.13 17.40
N GLU A 216 -12.25 13.45 18.17
CA GLU A 216 -12.29 13.10 19.58
C GLU A 216 -12.50 11.60 19.76
N LYS A 217 -11.98 11.07 20.88
CA LYS A 217 -12.16 9.66 21.23
C LYS A 217 -13.64 9.36 21.49
N SER A 218 -14.19 8.38 20.78
CA SER A 218 -15.60 7.99 20.94
C SER A 218 -15.87 7.32 22.30
N PHE A 219 -16.68 7.98 23.13
CA PHE A 219 -17.15 7.45 24.42
C PHE A 219 -17.97 6.16 24.25
N GLU A 220 -18.90 6.15 23.29
CA GLU A 220 -19.75 4.99 23.02
C GLU A 220 -18.94 3.77 22.56
N LEU A 221 -17.93 3.97 21.71
CA LEU A 221 -17.04 2.89 21.28
C LEU A 221 -16.23 2.35 22.46
N ARG A 222 -15.68 3.24 23.30
CA ARG A 222 -14.92 2.84 24.50
C ARG A 222 -15.78 2.00 25.45
N LYS A 223 -17.03 2.40 25.69
CA LYS A 223 -18.01 1.66 26.48
C LYS A 223 -18.37 0.31 25.85
N LYS A 224 -18.63 0.27 24.54
CA LYS A 224 -18.89 -0.98 23.78
C LYS A 224 -17.77 -2.00 23.94
N LEU A 225 -16.52 -1.54 23.99
CA LEU A 225 -15.34 -2.39 24.15
C LEU A 225 -14.99 -2.69 25.62
N SER A 226 -15.76 -2.17 26.58
CA SER A 226 -15.49 -2.31 28.02
C SER A 226 -14.11 -1.79 28.45
N ILE A 227 -13.64 -0.72 27.81
CA ILE A 227 -12.36 -0.08 28.13
C ILE A 227 -12.63 1.09 29.11
N PRO A 228 -11.96 1.19 30.28
CA PRO A 228 -12.13 2.28 31.23
C PRO A 228 -11.74 3.65 30.65
N GLU A 229 -12.37 4.76 31.05
CA GLU A 229 -12.11 6.11 30.46
C GLU A 229 -10.65 6.56 30.53
N ASN A 230 -9.97 6.30 31.64
CA ASN A 230 -8.57 6.70 31.87
C ASN A 230 -7.54 5.67 31.33
N ALA A 231 -7.99 4.63 30.64
CA ALA A 231 -7.12 3.58 30.14
C ALA A 231 -6.30 4.03 28.93
N HIS A 232 -5.03 3.61 28.91
CA HIS A 232 -4.15 3.76 27.76
C HIS A 232 -4.44 2.67 26.74
N VAL A 233 -4.43 3.00 25.45
CA VAL A 233 -4.87 2.09 24.40
C VAL A 233 -3.83 2.00 23.28
N ALA A 234 -3.32 0.80 23.03
CA ALA A 234 -2.63 0.44 21.79
C ALA A 234 -3.64 -0.16 20.80
N VAL A 235 -3.47 0.12 19.52
CA VAL A 235 -4.35 -0.40 18.45
C VAL A 235 -3.48 -1.05 17.37
N THR A 236 -3.86 -2.24 16.92
CA THR A 236 -3.23 -2.90 15.78
C THR A 236 -4.30 -3.44 14.84
N LEU A 237 -4.01 -3.43 13.54
CA LEU A 237 -4.81 -4.09 12.51
C LEU A 237 -4.04 -5.32 11.99
N SER A 238 -4.72 -6.44 11.76
CA SER A 238 -4.09 -7.65 11.20
C SER A 238 -5.07 -8.46 10.36
N ASP A 239 -4.59 -9.04 9.26
CA ASP A 239 -5.34 -10.04 8.47
C ASP A 239 -5.40 -11.42 9.17
N MET A 240 -4.68 -11.58 10.28
CA MET A 240 -4.57 -12.81 11.08
C MET A 240 -4.28 -14.04 10.22
N THR A 241 -3.43 -13.90 9.21
CA THR A 241 -2.95 -15.02 8.39
C THR A 241 -1.75 -15.72 9.00
N GLN A 242 -0.93 -15.00 9.77
CA GLN A 242 0.25 -15.50 10.44
C GLN A 242 0.29 -15.05 11.89
N THR A 243 0.27 -15.99 12.83
CA THR A 243 0.35 -15.71 14.27
C THR A 243 1.65 -14.99 14.64
N GLN A 244 2.73 -15.23 13.88
CA GLN A 244 4.06 -14.67 14.10
C GLN A 244 4.11 -13.14 13.97
N GLU A 245 3.16 -12.51 13.27
CA GLU A 245 3.13 -11.05 13.13
C GLU A 245 2.59 -10.34 14.38
N LEU A 246 1.73 -11.03 15.15
CA LEU A 246 1.16 -10.49 16.39
C LEU A 246 1.85 -11.03 17.66
N ALA A 247 2.47 -12.21 17.60
CA ALA A 247 3.10 -12.84 18.75
C ALA A 247 4.11 -11.92 19.48
N PRO A 248 4.99 -11.16 18.80
CA PRO A 248 5.90 -10.27 19.49
C PRO A 248 5.20 -9.10 20.19
N LEU A 249 4.14 -8.56 19.59
CA LEU A 249 3.33 -7.52 20.20
C LEU A 249 2.61 -8.03 21.45
N LEU A 250 2.01 -9.22 21.40
CA LEU A 250 1.38 -9.83 22.58
C LEU A 250 2.38 -10.05 23.72
N LYS A 251 3.57 -10.55 23.40
CA LYS A 251 4.65 -10.74 24.38
C LYS A 251 5.19 -9.43 24.95
N ALA A 252 5.28 -8.37 24.13
CA ALA A 252 5.63 -7.04 24.62
C ALA A 252 4.53 -6.49 25.53
N PHE A 253 3.27 -6.70 25.17
CA PHE A 253 2.12 -6.22 25.92
C PHE A 253 1.96 -6.90 27.28
N GLU A 254 2.40 -8.16 27.44
CA GLU A 254 2.52 -8.81 28.74
C GLU A 254 3.40 -8.00 29.71
N LYS A 255 4.58 -7.56 29.24
CA LYS A 255 5.48 -6.72 30.03
C LYS A 255 4.88 -5.33 30.32
N VAL A 256 4.19 -4.75 29.34
CA VAL A 256 3.50 -3.46 29.50
C VAL A 256 2.40 -3.57 30.55
N ALA A 257 1.56 -4.61 30.51
CA ALA A 257 0.46 -4.79 31.44
C ALA A 257 0.92 -4.93 32.91
N ILE A 258 2.14 -5.44 33.15
CA ILE A 258 2.75 -5.47 34.48
C ILE A 258 3.13 -4.06 34.95
N LYS A 259 3.79 -3.27 34.09
CA LYS A 259 4.25 -1.92 34.44
C LYS A 259 3.14 -0.86 34.38
N LYS A 260 2.11 -1.07 33.57
CA LYS A 260 0.97 -0.19 33.31
C LYS A 260 -0.33 -1.00 33.34
N PRO A 261 -0.85 -1.36 34.53
CA PRO A 261 -2.03 -2.22 34.65
C PRO A 261 -3.31 -1.70 33.98
N ASN A 262 -3.37 -0.40 33.71
CA ASN A 262 -4.47 0.30 33.02
C ASN A 262 -4.26 0.43 31.49
N SER A 263 -3.39 -0.39 30.89
CA SER A 263 -3.19 -0.43 29.43
C SER A 263 -4.05 -1.51 28.77
N TYR A 264 -4.62 -1.20 27.61
CA TYR A 264 -5.40 -2.10 26.77
C TYR A 264 -4.82 -2.17 25.36
N LEU A 265 -4.94 -3.33 24.71
CA LEU A 265 -4.56 -3.56 23.33
C LEU A 265 -5.81 -3.96 22.54
N ILE A 266 -6.13 -3.19 21.49
CA ILE A 266 -7.18 -3.54 20.54
C ILE A 266 -6.53 -4.21 19.34
N VAL A 267 -6.94 -5.44 19.05
CA VAL A 267 -6.49 -6.21 17.88
C VAL A 267 -7.65 -6.36 16.91
N ILE A 268 -7.69 -5.49 15.91
CA ILE A 268 -8.74 -5.48 14.89
C ILE A 268 -8.35 -6.40 13.75
N GLY A 269 -9.30 -7.22 13.31
CA GLY A 269 -9.07 -8.15 12.23
C GLY A 269 -9.77 -9.47 12.45
N ASN A 270 -9.88 -10.23 11.37
CA ASN A 270 -10.35 -11.58 11.40
C ASN A 270 -9.57 -12.38 10.35
N GLY A 271 -9.33 -13.65 10.63
CA GLY A 271 -8.55 -14.48 9.73
C GLY A 271 -8.39 -15.90 10.24
N PRO A 272 -7.74 -16.77 9.45
CA PRO A 272 -7.62 -18.19 9.75
C PRO A 272 -6.89 -18.46 11.06
N LYS A 273 -6.08 -17.51 11.57
CA LYS A 273 -5.33 -17.63 12.83
C LYS A 273 -5.99 -16.94 14.02
N PHE A 274 -7.22 -16.46 13.92
CA PHE A 274 -7.93 -15.80 15.02
C PHE A 274 -7.87 -16.61 16.32
N LYS A 275 -8.18 -17.92 16.26
CA LYS A 275 -8.17 -18.81 17.43
C LYS A 275 -6.77 -19.07 17.98
N ASP A 276 -5.76 -19.14 17.12
CA ASP A 276 -4.37 -19.29 17.55
C ASP A 276 -3.91 -18.03 18.30
N ILE A 277 -4.33 -16.83 17.87
CA ILE A 277 -4.04 -15.55 18.52
C ILE A 277 -4.79 -15.44 19.87
N GLU A 278 -6.07 -15.81 19.90
CA GLU A 278 -6.87 -15.87 21.14
C GLU A 278 -6.20 -16.79 22.18
N TYR A 279 -5.67 -17.94 21.75
CA TYR A 279 -4.91 -18.83 22.62
C TYR A 279 -3.60 -18.20 23.15
N GLN A 280 -2.87 -17.43 22.32
CA GLN A 280 -1.69 -16.69 22.78
C GLN A 280 -2.04 -15.63 23.83
N VAL A 281 -3.15 -14.91 23.65
CA VAL A 281 -3.66 -13.94 24.63
C VAL A 281 -3.89 -14.61 26.00
N LEU A 282 -4.46 -15.82 26.00
CA LEU A 282 -4.66 -16.61 27.22
C LEU A 282 -3.33 -17.06 27.83
N ASN A 283 -2.39 -17.55 27.02
CA ASN A 283 -1.07 -18.01 27.50
C ASN A 283 -0.25 -16.90 28.16
N HIS A 284 -0.36 -15.66 27.65
CA HIS A 284 0.27 -14.47 28.24
C HIS A 284 -0.53 -13.87 29.40
N ALA A 285 -1.60 -14.53 29.85
CA ALA A 285 -2.47 -14.07 30.94
C ALA A 285 -2.97 -12.62 30.77
N LEU A 286 -3.20 -12.19 29.53
CA LEU A 286 -3.58 -10.81 29.21
C LEU A 286 -5.06 -10.53 29.48
N GLY A 287 -5.90 -11.58 29.53
CA GLY A 287 -7.30 -11.50 29.94
C GLY A 287 -8.09 -10.46 29.14
N ASN A 288 -8.87 -9.64 29.85
CA ASN A 288 -9.70 -8.58 29.27
C ASN A 288 -8.91 -7.34 28.81
N ARG A 289 -7.58 -7.30 28.97
CA ARG A 289 -6.75 -6.19 28.49
C ARG A 289 -6.49 -6.25 26.99
N VAL A 290 -6.69 -7.41 26.36
CA VAL A 290 -6.66 -7.52 24.90
C VAL A 290 -8.09 -7.66 24.39
N VAL A 291 -8.53 -6.70 23.59
CA VAL A 291 -9.86 -6.66 23.00
C VAL A 291 -9.76 -7.02 21.52
N MET A 292 -10.42 -8.11 21.12
CA MET A 292 -10.43 -8.61 19.74
C MET A 292 -11.83 -8.46 19.15
N PRO A 293 -12.22 -7.28 18.62
CA PRO A 293 -13.57 -7.05 18.08
C PRO A 293 -13.89 -7.86 16.81
N GLY A 294 -12.90 -8.55 16.23
CA GLY A 294 -13.04 -9.26 14.97
C GLY A 294 -12.94 -8.31 13.78
N ALA A 295 -13.65 -8.65 12.70
CA ALA A 295 -13.72 -7.81 11.52
C ALA A 295 -14.58 -6.57 11.78
N VAL A 296 -14.03 -5.39 11.50
CA VAL A 296 -14.71 -4.10 11.67
C VAL A 296 -14.96 -3.48 10.28
N PRO A 297 -16.13 -2.85 10.03
CA PRO A 297 -16.39 -2.15 8.79
C PRO A 297 -15.33 -1.09 8.49
N ALA A 298 -14.95 -0.95 7.21
CA ALA A 298 -13.95 0.01 6.78
C ALA A 298 -14.23 1.47 7.23
N SER A 299 -15.50 1.85 7.32
CA SER A 299 -15.95 3.17 7.78
C SER A 299 -15.72 3.42 9.28
N GLU A 300 -15.60 2.37 10.09
CA GLU A 300 -15.43 2.45 11.54
C GLU A 300 -13.96 2.36 11.96
N ILE A 301 -13.06 1.89 11.10
CA ILE A 301 -11.63 1.67 11.42
C ILE A 301 -10.97 2.92 12.00
N GLU A 302 -11.29 4.08 11.45
CA GLU A 302 -10.76 5.36 11.92
C GLU A 302 -11.13 5.63 13.39
N ASP A 303 -12.35 5.30 13.82
CA ASP A 303 -12.80 5.53 15.20
C ASP A 303 -12.02 4.67 16.19
N TYR A 304 -11.64 3.45 15.78
CA TYR A 304 -10.76 2.60 16.58
C TYR A 304 -9.34 3.13 16.63
N ILE A 305 -8.79 3.63 15.51
CA ILE A 305 -7.47 4.28 15.48
C ILE A 305 -7.45 5.50 16.41
N VAL A 306 -8.49 6.33 16.35
CA VAL A 306 -8.64 7.53 17.18
C VAL A 306 -8.72 7.20 18.66
N LEU A 307 -9.39 6.09 19.02
CA LEU A 307 -9.47 5.61 20.40
C LEU A 307 -8.10 5.28 21.01
N GLY A 308 -7.14 4.86 20.16
CA GLY A 308 -5.76 4.58 20.52
C GLY A 308 -4.95 5.82 20.91
N ASP A 309 -3.95 5.61 21.78
CA ASP A 309 -2.83 6.52 22.01
C ASP A 309 -1.67 6.20 21.06
N VAL A 310 -1.53 4.91 20.70
CA VAL A 310 -0.49 4.40 19.81
C VAL A 310 -1.08 3.40 18.81
N PHE A 311 -0.67 3.51 17.54
CA PHE A 311 -1.01 2.56 16.49
C PHE A 311 0.22 1.70 16.19
N VAL A 312 0.05 0.37 16.20
CA VAL A 312 1.13 -0.59 15.99
C VAL A 312 0.88 -1.36 14.70
N ASN A 313 1.86 -1.37 13.80
CA ASN A 313 1.83 -2.13 12.56
C ASN A 313 3.17 -2.86 12.35
N LEU A 314 3.21 -4.12 12.78
CA LEU A 314 4.37 -5.01 12.62
C LEU A 314 4.21 -5.97 11.43
N GLY A 315 3.21 -5.74 10.57
CA GLY A 315 2.97 -6.58 9.41
C GLY A 315 4.20 -6.67 8.51
N SER A 316 4.56 -7.88 8.12
CA SER A 316 5.71 -8.14 7.24
C SER A 316 5.32 -8.15 5.76
N ARG A 317 4.02 -8.33 5.49
CA ARG A 317 3.43 -8.49 4.16
C ARG A 317 2.76 -7.19 3.69
N THR A 318 3.54 -6.15 3.46
CA THR A 318 3.03 -4.87 2.96
C THR A 318 3.52 -4.61 1.53
N THR A 319 2.72 -3.92 0.72
CA THR A 319 3.09 -3.54 -0.67
C THR A 319 3.80 -2.19 -0.74
N GLY A 320 3.98 -1.52 0.40
CA GLY A 320 4.44 -0.12 0.46
C GLY A 320 3.32 0.91 0.40
N PHE A 321 2.06 0.48 0.32
CA PHE A 321 0.89 1.31 0.61
C PHE A 321 0.24 0.84 1.91
N GLU A 322 0.18 1.71 2.91
CA GLU A 322 -0.36 1.37 4.22
C GLU A 322 -1.41 2.40 4.65
N PRO A 323 -2.64 2.31 4.12
CA PRO A 323 -3.66 3.34 4.31
C PRO A 323 -4.01 3.55 5.78
N THR A 324 -4.10 2.48 6.58
CA THR A 324 -4.40 2.60 8.02
C THR A 324 -3.27 3.22 8.82
N THR A 325 -2.01 3.01 8.41
CA THR A 325 -0.86 3.70 8.99
C THR A 325 -0.93 5.20 8.68
N LEU A 326 -1.21 5.56 7.42
CA LEU A 326 -1.38 6.95 7.00
C LEU A 326 -2.57 7.62 7.71
N GLU A 327 -3.67 6.90 7.91
CA GLU A 327 -4.83 7.36 8.70
C GLU A 327 -4.45 7.61 10.17
N ALA A 328 -3.67 6.71 10.78
CA ALA A 328 -3.16 6.90 12.15
C ALA A 328 -2.25 8.12 12.28
N MET A 329 -1.31 8.29 11.33
CA MET A 329 -0.47 9.49 11.26
C MET A 329 -1.31 10.76 11.06
N ALA A 330 -2.33 10.73 10.20
CA ALA A 330 -3.21 11.87 9.96
C ALA A 330 -4.02 12.26 11.21
N GLN A 331 -4.38 11.28 12.04
CA GLN A 331 -5.03 11.45 13.34
C GLN A 331 -4.05 11.75 14.49
N LYS A 332 -2.80 12.12 14.17
CA LYS A 332 -1.73 12.46 15.12
C LYS A 332 -1.38 11.35 16.10
N LYS A 333 -1.58 10.08 15.73
CA LYS A 333 -1.21 8.95 16.57
C LYS A 333 0.29 8.69 16.45
N VAL A 334 0.92 8.33 17.58
CA VAL A 334 2.25 7.74 17.51
C VAL A 334 2.14 6.39 16.81
N VAL A 335 2.94 6.19 15.77
CA VAL A 335 2.96 4.94 15.00
C VAL A 335 4.21 4.16 15.32
N LEU A 336 4.04 2.87 15.63
CA LEU A 336 5.12 1.89 15.74
C LEU A 336 5.08 0.96 14.53
N GLY A 337 6.09 1.03 13.68
CA GLY A 337 6.24 0.23 12.47
C GLY A 337 7.34 -0.83 12.58
N SER A 338 7.31 -1.81 11.68
CA SER A 338 8.42 -2.75 11.50
C SER A 338 9.54 -2.14 10.64
N GLU A 339 10.78 -2.13 11.15
CA GLU A 339 11.98 -1.72 10.39
C GLU A 339 12.17 -2.57 9.11
N VAL A 340 11.68 -3.81 9.13
CA VAL A 340 11.88 -4.78 8.04
C VAL A 340 10.70 -4.87 7.09
N SER A 341 9.70 -3.99 7.21
CA SER A 341 8.59 -3.91 6.26
C SER A 341 8.62 -2.60 5.48
N PRO A 342 7.97 -2.54 4.30
CA PRO A 342 7.88 -1.30 3.52
C PRO A 342 7.33 -0.06 4.26
N ILE A 343 6.75 -0.20 5.45
CA ILE A 343 6.36 0.92 6.32
C ILE A 343 7.58 1.78 6.72
N ALA A 344 8.79 1.22 6.72
CA ALA A 344 10.04 1.94 6.95
C ALA A 344 10.32 3.02 5.88
N ASN A 345 9.67 2.93 4.71
CA ASN A 345 9.73 4.00 3.71
C ASN A 345 8.77 5.17 4.02
N ILE A 346 7.81 4.97 4.92
CA ILE A 346 6.79 5.95 5.29
C ILE A 346 7.19 6.65 6.59
N ILE A 347 7.76 5.91 7.55
CA ILE A 347 8.12 6.42 8.88
C ILE A 347 9.60 6.81 8.91
N GLU A 348 9.89 8.01 9.41
CA GLU A 348 11.23 8.45 9.81
C GLU A 348 11.39 8.24 11.31
N ASP A 349 12.21 7.25 11.68
CA ASP A 349 12.37 6.77 13.06
C ASP A 349 12.74 7.90 14.04
N GLY A 350 12.02 7.95 15.17
CA GLY A 350 12.14 8.97 16.21
C GLY A 350 11.56 10.34 15.86
N ARG A 351 11.22 10.60 14.59
CA ARG A 351 10.70 11.90 14.14
C ARG A 351 9.18 11.90 14.03
N ASP A 352 8.62 11.01 13.22
CA ASP A 352 7.18 10.95 12.90
C ASP A 352 6.55 9.57 13.23
N GLY A 353 7.30 8.75 13.95
CA GLY A 353 6.94 7.43 14.42
C GLY A 353 8.20 6.70 14.87
N PHE A 354 8.09 5.41 15.12
CA PHE A 354 9.24 4.58 15.48
C PHE A 354 9.26 3.29 14.67
N LEU A 355 10.47 2.88 14.30
CA LEU A 355 10.72 1.61 13.62
C LEU A 355 11.35 0.62 14.58
N LEU A 356 10.76 -0.56 14.67
CA LEU A 356 11.18 -1.61 15.59
C LEU A 356 11.48 -2.88 14.80
N ARG A 357 12.45 -3.65 15.29
CA ARG A 357 12.60 -5.04 14.85
C ARG A 357 11.51 -5.87 15.53
N PRO A 358 10.68 -6.63 14.79
CA PRO A 358 9.61 -7.42 15.41
C PRO A 358 10.10 -8.37 16.51
N ALA A 359 11.32 -8.91 16.40
CA ALA A 359 11.89 -9.80 17.41
C ALA A 359 12.35 -9.08 18.71
N ASP A 360 12.47 -7.75 18.70
CA ASP A 360 12.92 -6.96 19.85
C ASP A 360 11.74 -6.53 20.74
N VAL A 361 11.28 -7.51 21.51
CA VAL A 361 10.16 -7.38 22.45
C VAL A 361 10.46 -6.38 23.57
N ASP A 362 11.73 -6.29 24.00
CA ASP A 362 12.13 -5.41 25.10
C ASP A 362 12.03 -3.94 24.69
N SER A 363 12.62 -3.57 23.55
CA SER A 363 12.53 -2.21 23.02
C SER A 363 11.08 -1.79 22.77
N MET A 364 10.26 -2.68 22.19
CA MET A 364 8.84 -2.43 21.97
C MET A 364 8.08 -2.18 23.28
N SER A 365 8.31 -3.01 24.29
CA SER A 365 7.64 -2.87 25.59
C SER A 365 8.05 -1.60 26.33
N ASN A 366 9.32 -1.21 26.26
CA ASN A 366 9.81 0.02 26.88
C ASN A 366 9.22 1.25 26.20
N LEU A 367 9.17 1.26 24.87
CA LEU A 367 8.60 2.34 24.09
C LEU A 367 7.10 2.53 24.37
N LEU A 368 6.32 1.42 24.42
CA LEU A 368 4.92 1.48 24.82
C LEU A 368 4.74 2.03 26.25
N VAL A 369 5.62 1.66 27.18
CA VAL A 369 5.58 2.18 28.56
C VAL A 369 5.91 3.68 28.60
N GLU A 370 6.87 4.16 27.82
CA GLU A 370 7.19 5.60 27.72
C GLU A 370 6.02 6.41 27.17
N ILE A 371 5.40 5.92 26.10
CA ILE A 371 4.20 6.53 25.50
C ILE A 371 3.08 6.59 26.55
N PHE A 372 2.79 5.48 27.22
CA PHE A 372 1.75 5.42 28.28
C PHE A 372 2.15 6.12 29.58
N SER A 373 3.39 6.54 29.73
CA SER A 373 3.83 7.37 30.86
C SER A 373 3.76 8.86 30.57
N GLY A 374 3.58 9.25 29.30
CA GLY A 374 3.68 10.64 28.87
C GLY A 374 5.10 11.19 28.96
N THR A 375 6.13 10.33 29.03
CA THR A 375 7.54 10.77 29.09
C THR A 375 8.10 11.11 27.71
N MET A 376 7.40 10.69 26.66
CA MET A 376 7.72 10.96 25.26
C MET A 376 6.90 12.14 24.72
N PRO A 377 7.45 12.99 23.83
CA PRO A 377 6.71 14.08 23.18
C PRO A 377 5.75 13.56 22.11
N ALA A 378 4.74 12.78 22.52
CA ALA A 378 3.80 12.10 21.63
C ALA A 378 3.02 13.08 20.73
N ASP A 379 2.63 14.24 21.26
CA ASP A 379 1.92 15.28 20.51
C ASP A 379 2.77 15.86 19.39
N GLU A 380 4.05 16.18 19.66
CA GLU A 380 4.95 16.70 18.64
C GLU A 380 5.26 15.67 17.55
N ILE A 381 5.43 14.41 17.93
CA ILE A 381 5.63 13.31 16.98
C ILE A 381 4.38 13.14 16.11
N GLY A 382 3.19 13.17 16.72
CA GLY A 382 1.90 13.11 16.03
C GLY A 382 1.68 14.28 15.07
N ASP A 383 2.09 15.50 15.46
CA ASP A 383 2.03 16.68 14.60
C ASP A 383 2.94 16.55 13.38
N ARG A 384 4.17 16.06 13.56
CA ARG A 384 5.10 15.79 12.45
C ARG A 384 4.58 14.69 11.53
N ALA A 385 4.01 13.63 12.09
CA ALA A 385 3.37 12.54 11.35
C ALA A 385 2.22 13.05 10.48
N ARG A 386 1.32 13.85 11.06
CA ARG A 386 0.20 14.46 10.32
C ARG A 386 0.70 15.39 9.22
N GLN A 387 1.67 16.25 9.52
CA GLN A 387 2.21 17.18 8.55
C GLN A 387 2.79 16.44 7.34
N LYS A 388 3.52 15.34 7.56
CA LYS A 388 4.03 14.49 6.48
C LYS A 388 2.92 13.89 5.61
N VAL A 389 1.83 13.42 6.22
CA VAL A 389 0.67 12.91 5.47
C VAL A 389 0.03 13.99 4.61
N VAL A 390 -0.22 15.17 5.18
CA VAL A 390 -0.76 16.32 4.44
C VAL A 390 0.17 16.75 3.31
N ASP A 391 1.48 16.70 3.54
CA ASP A 391 2.47 17.16 2.57
C ASP A 391 2.66 16.21 1.40
N LEU A 392 2.66 14.90 1.65
CA LEU A 392 3.10 13.89 0.68
C LEU A 392 2.02 12.89 0.25
N PHE A 393 1.07 12.57 1.12
CA PHE A 393 0.16 11.43 0.96
C PHE A 393 -1.32 11.86 0.77
N ASP A 394 -1.53 13.06 0.22
CA ASP A 394 -2.86 13.55 -0.14
C ASP A 394 -3.25 13.11 -1.57
N THR A 395 -4.50 12.66 -1.74
CA THR A 395 -4.99 12.14 -3.04
C THR A 395 -4.90 13.16 -4.18
N PRO A 396 -5.37 14.42 -4.05
CA PRO A 396 -5.13 15.48 -5.02
C PRO A 396 -3.67 15.64 -5.45
N LYS A 397 -2.73 15.61 -4.50
CA LYS A 397 -1.29 15.71 -4.80
C LYS A 397 -0.78 14.51 -5.60
N MET A 398 -1.17 13.30 -5.21
CA MET A 398 -0.86 12.07 -5.95
C MET A 398 -1.38 12.16 -7.40
N VAL A 399 -2.62 12.61 -7.60
CA VAL A 399 -3.23 12.74 -8.94
C VAL A 399 -2.47 13.76 -9.78
N GLN A 400 -2.14 14.92 -9.21
CA GLN A 400 -1.39 15.96 -9.91
C GLN A 400 0.02 15.47 -10.30
N ALA A 401 0.75 14.83 -9.38
CA ALA A 401 2.05 14.24 -9.66
C ALA A 401 1.97 13.16 -10.76
N THR A 402 0.90 12.36 -10.76
CA THR A 402 0.62 11.35 -11.79
C THR A 402 0.41 11.99 -13.16
N LEU A 403 -0.40 13.04 -13.24
CA LEU A 403 -0.66 13.78 -14.49
C LEU A 403 0.61 14.44 -15.03
N ASP A 404 1.44 15.03 -14.16
CA ASP A 404 2.70 15.63 -14.58
C ASP A 404 3.71 14.61 -15.09
N ALA A 405 3.75 13.42 -14.48
CA ALA A 405 4.51 12.29 -14.99
C ALA A 405 3.98 11.81 -16.35
N TYR A 406 2.67 11.64 -16.52
CA TYR A 406 2.07 11.28 -17.82
C TYR A 406 2.42 12.28 -18.92
N ARG A 407 2.36 13.59 -18.64
CA ARG A 407 2.75 14.64 -19.59
C ARG A 407 4.21 14.51 -20.01
N LYS A 408 5.13 14.28 -19.05
CA LYS A 408 6.56 14.04 -19.34
C LYS A 408 6.77 12.80 -20.19
N ILE A 409 6.10 11.69 -19.86
CA ILE A 409 6.16 10.43 -20.61
C ILE A 409 5.70 10.64 -22.06
N LEU A 410 4.54 11.28 -22.25
CA LEU A 410 3.99 11.54 -23.59
C LEU A 410 4.95 12.39 -24.44
N ILE A 411 5.58 13.40 -23.83
CA ILE A 411 6.59 14.22 -24.51
C ILE A 411 7.82 13.39 -24.90
N SER A 412 8.31 12.51 -24.02
CA SER A 412 9.50 11.70 -24.29
C SER A 412 9.28 10.61 -25.35
N THR A 413 8.04 10.14 -25.55
CA THR A 413 7.74 9.13 -26.59
C THR A 413 7.93 9.66 -28.02
N GLY A 414 7.94 10.98 -28.22
CA GLY A 414 7.98 11.60 -29.54
C GLY A 414 6.68 11.45 -30.36
N LEU A 415 5.63 10.84 -29.79
CA LEU A 415 4.30 10.75 -30.40
C LEU A 415 3.67 12.13 -30.60
N TYR A 416 4.03 13.09 -29.74
CA TYR A 416 3.57 14.48 -29.77
C TYR A 416 4.75 15.40 -30.10
N LYS A 417 4.96 15.65 -31.39
CA LYS A 417 6.08 16.47 -31.87
C LYS A 417 5.91 17.94 -31.47
N LYS A 418 7.04 18.62 -31.21
CA LYS A 418 7.11 20.08 -31.30
C LYS A 418 7.03 20.42 -32.79
N HIS A 419 6.01 21.16 -33.20
CA HIS A 419 5.98 21.75 -34.54
C HIS A 419 6.96 22.90 -34.62
#